data_AF-M1N3V2-F1
#
_entry.id   AF-M1N3V2-F1
#
_cell.length_a   1.000
_cell.length_b   1.000
_cell.length_c   1.000
_cell.angle_alpha   90.00
_cell.angle_beta   90.00
_cell.angle_gamma   90.00
#
_symmetry.space_group_name_H-M   'P 1'
#
loop_
_entity.id
_entity.type
_entity.pdbx_description
1 polymer ?
#
loop_
_entity_poly.entity_id
_entity_poly.type
_entity_poly.pdbx_seq_one_letter_code
_entity_poly.pdbx_strand_id
1 'polypeptide(L)'
;MSYMNLIEDERFYGLLEKYLHNDQGVNYKEFFYHFLENLNRKEIIVPVLGIQGAGKSSFLNSILMEDNILPTDVDETTCVPVEVRYGDNVNEAIVYYINGTKENIQVKDLEKYVHNDFNAGNALKVSKIVLHNQSEVLKDDIVLVDLPGVGSLTPENQRTTLEYVNKLVAGIFLIRTNPPITRSEKNFINALWPKLSNTLFIQNKWNDESLEDANEAKEHNEGVLSSISYAHNEEREIHVDVVNVYQAVKGKFTKDNLAYEESGITKVIEEIKNISKEYNEDLIRTLKERLYEALKGINDKIEAYKLLALNEHKQNVLEKEEKINQVKMLISDNKAKIRKCRIYADEEMGNIIDNSSKIIKENMENLRIELRRIINKGIVDGNRLSLIYKESSDKAINDIMDQILASIGNLIKNINYELDEIKVKGFTGTYENISFFNRKSSVKYEKSLPTVLGVSSGLIGAAGAVSVLGGPAGILVGMGISLAFSLIGNQMRKKIVENRASYTLKDLEPMIEDLEKYLKEEILGDLMAKQQEVDDAIRELKNNLEKTFKEDMKNIEMRYETHYNEEHVQEFEEDLKILRDLIQICKEK
;
A
#
# COMPACT_ATOMS: atom_id res chain seq x y z
N MET A 1 22.64 9.06 -17.24
CA MET A 1 22.04 8.14 -18.24
C MET A 1 23.06 7.06 -18.70
N SER A 2 23.89 6.47 -17.82
CA SER A 2 24.88 5.42 -18.19
C SER A 2 24.46 3.98 -17.83
N TYR A 3 23.55 3.81 -16.86
CA TYR A 3 23.09 2.50 -16.38
C TYR A 3 22.10 1.79 -17.32
N MET A 4 21.37 2.54 -18.15
CA MET A 4 20.53 1.96 -19.20
C MET A 4 21.37 1.22 -20.24
N ASN A 5 22.51 1.81 -20.63
CA ASN A 5 23.45 1.17 -21.56
C ASN A 5 24.03 -0.13 -21.00
N LEU A 6 24.22 -0.24 -19.68
CA LEU A 6 24.69 -1.49 -19.06
C LEU A 6 23.65 -2.60 -19.20
N ILE A 7 22.37 -2.27 -19.03
CA ILE A 7 21.28 -3.25 -19.20
C ILE A 7 21.10 -3.60 -20.69
N GLU A 8 21.45 -2.72 -21.61
CA GLU A 8 21.44 -3.03 -23.05
C GLU A 8 22.72 -3.74 -23.54
N ASP A 9 23.76 -3.87 -22.69
CA ASP A 9 25.05 -4.47 -23.06
C ASP A 9 24.98 -6.01 -22.97
N GLU A 10 25.16 -6.69 -24.11
CA GLU A 10 25.16 -8.16 -24.17
C GLU A 10 26.23 -8.80 -23.29
N ARG A 11 27.37 -8.13 -23.04
CA ARG A 11 28.44 -8.65 -22.18
C ARG A 11 28.00 -8.71 -20.72
N PHE A 12 27.18 -7.75 -20.28
CA PHE A 12 26.61 -7.77 -18.93
C PHE A 12 25.67 -8.96 -18.74
N TYR A 13 24.78 -9.20 -19.72
CA TYR A 13 23.92 -10.38 -19.67
C TYR A 13 24.68 -11.69 -19.80
N GLY A 14 25.75 -11.75 -20.59
CA GLY A 14 26.64 -12.91 -20.66
C GLY A 14 27.24 -13.26 -19.30
N LEU A 15 27.71 -12.25 -18.55
CA LEU A 15 28.23 -12.45 -17.19
C LEU A 15 27.13 -12.80 -16.17
N LEU A 16 25.96 -12.17 -16.26
CA LEU A 16 24.79 -12.53 -15.45
C LEU A 16 24.39 -13.99 -15.68
N GLU A 17 24.32 -14.41 -16.94
CA GLU A 17 23.95 -15.79 -17.30
C GLU A 17 25.00 -16.80 -16.81
N LYS A 18 26.28 -16.48 -16.99
CA LYS A 18 27.39 -17.36 -16.61
C LYS A 18 27.54 -17.49 -15.09
N TYR A 19 27.42 -16.39 -14.36
CA TYR A 19 27.74 -16.37 -12.94
C TYR A 19 26.52 -16.37 -12.04
N LEU A 20 25.38 -15.80 -12.43
CA LEU A 20 24.23 -15.60 -11.53
C LEU A 20 22.98 -16.43 -11.87
N HIS A 21 22.83 -16.96 -13.09
CA HIS A 21 21.61 -17.59 -13.62
C HIS A 21 21.03 -18.75 -12.80
N ASN A 22 21.87 -19.70 -12.35
CA ASN A 22 21.37 -20.94 -11.75
C ASN A 22 21.39 -20.94 -10.22
N ASP A 23 21.98 -19.91 -9.61
CA ASP A 23 22.40 -19.99 -8.21
C ASP A 23 21.45 -19.27 -7.24
N GLN A 24 20.66 -18.33 -7.73
CA GLN A 24 19.92 -17.39 -6.89
C GLN A 24 18.39 -17.55 -6.99
N GLY A 25 17.90 -18.39 -7.90
CA GLY A 25 16.46 -18.46 -8.24
C GLY A 25 15.91 -17.18 -8.89
N VAL A 26 16.78 -16.19 -9.10
CA VAL A 26 16.46 -14.92 -9.74
C VAL A 26 16.96 -14.98 -11.17
N ASN A 27 16.02 -14.90 -12.12
CA ASN A 27 16.36 -14.62 -13.50
C ASN A 27 16.71 -13.13 -13.62
N TYR A 28 17.96 -12.77 -13.39
CA TYR A 28 18.43 -11.37 -13.43
C TYR A 28 18.13 -10.69 -14.75
N LYS A 29 18.17 -11.45 -15.84
CA LYS A 29 17.83 -10.97 -17.17
C LYS A 29 16.38 -10.50 -17.17
N GLU A 30 15.46 -11.38 -16.82
CA GLU A 30 14.04 -11.07 -16.71
C GLU A 30 13.75 -9.96 -15.68
N PHE A 31 14.45 -9.95 -14.54
CA PHE A 31 14.35 -8.87 -13.53
C PHE A 31 14.69 -7.50 -14.13
N PHE A 32 15.85 -7.35 -14.76
CA PHE A 32 16.26 -6.07 -15.35
C PHE A 32 15.42 -5.73 -16.59
N TYR A 33 14.95 -6.72 -17.36
CA TYR A 33 13.98 -6.49 -18.43
C TYR A 33 12.64 -5.97 -17.90
N HIS A 34 12.07 -6.58 -16.85
CA HIS A 34 10.85 -6.06 -16.21
C HIS A 34 11.09 -4.69 -15.57
N PHE A 35 12.28 -4.45 -15.03
CA PHE A 35 12.66 -3.14 -14.49
C PHE A 35 12.71 -2.07 -15.58
N LEU A 36 13.35 -2.36 -16.71
CA LEU A 36 13.35 -1.48 -17.88
C LEU A 36 11.95 -1.32 -18.46
N GLU A 37 11.19 -2.41 -18.55
CA GLU A 37 9.81 -2.34 -19.00
C GLU A 37 9.04 -1.38 -18.12
N ASN A 38 9.13 -1.45 -16.79
CA ASN A 38 8.45 -0.54 -15.86
C ASN A 38 9.02 0.88 -15.82
N LEU A 39 10.32 1.07 -16.06
CA LEU A 39 10.87 2.40 -16.32
C LEU A 39 10.32 3.01 -17.62
N ASN A 40 10.07 2.17 -18.62
CA ASN A 40 9.51 2.57 -19.91
C ASN A 40 7.99 2.50 -19.95
N ARG A 41 7.36 1.90 -18.93
CA ARG A 41 5.93 1.64 -18.81
C ARG A 41 5.38 2.37 -17.60
N LYS A 42 4.45 3.25 -17.96
CA LYS A 42 3.13 3.37 -17.35
C LYS A 42 3.05 4.33 -16.18
N GLU A 43 2.26 5.35 -16.46
CA GLU A 43 1.10 5.72 -15.68
C GLU A 43 1.23 5.50 -14.17
N ILE A 44 1.76 6.51 -13.52
CA ILE A 44 1.76 6.69 -12.08
C ILE A 44 0.32 6.97 -11.67
N ILE A 45 -0.32 5.92 -11.15
CA ILE A 45 -1.69 6.00 -10.66
C ILE A 45 -1.67 6.75 -9.31
N VAL A 46 -2.29 7.92 -9.29
CA VAL A 46 -2.42 8.78 -8.11
C VAL A 46 -3.91 8.83 -7.73
N PRO A 47 -4.39 7.90 -6.89
CA PRO A 47 -5.74 7.93 -6.38
C PRO A 47 -5.97 9.08 -5.40
N VAL A 48 -7.16 9.69 -5.50
CA VAL A 48 -7.68 10.62 -4.51
C VAL A 48 -8.49 9.84 -3.47
N LEU A 49 -7.93 9.76 -2.28
CA LEU A 49 -8.50 9.18 -1.08
C LEU A 49 -9.14 10.28 -0.22
N GLY A 50 -9.98 9.86 0.72
CA GLY A 50 -10.70 10.74 1.61
C GLY A 50 -12.13 10.26 1.76
N ILE A 51 -12.73 10.59 2.90
CA ILE A 51 -14.09 10.17 3.21
C ILE A 51 -15.09 10.69 2.19
N GLN A 52 -16.30 10.16 2.27
CA GLN A 52 -17.44 10.68 1.53
C GLN A 52 -17.68 12.16 1.89
N GLY A 53 -17.99 12.98 0.89
CA GLY A 53 -18.24 14.41 1.08
C GLY A 53 -16.98 15.28 1.30
N ALA A 54 -15.77 14.73 1.23
CA ALA A 54 -14.54 15.51 1.32
C ALA A 54 -14.31 16.47 0.13
N GLY A 55 -15.01 16.25 -0.99
CA GLY A 55 -14.88 17.06 -2.22
C GLY A 55 -13.90 16.51 -3.26
N LYS A 56 -13.67 15.19 -3.30
CA LYS A 56 -12.68 14.53 -4.18
C LYS A 56 -12.90 14.81 -5.67
N SER A 57 -14.11 14.57 -6.16
CA SER A 57 -14.47 14.81 -7.57
C SER A 57 -14.37 16.31 -7.90
N SER A 58 -14.83 17.20 -7.01
CA SER A 58 -14.68 18.66 -7.17
C SER A 58 -13.22 19.11 -7.17
N PHE A 59 -12.37 18.48 -6.37
CA PHE A 59 -10.93 18.73 -6.34
C PHE A 59 -10.26 18.31 -7.66
N LEU A 60 -10.55 17.10 -8.15
CA LEU A 60 -10.06 16.65 -9.46
C LEU A 60 -10.55 17.56 -10.59
N ASN A 61 -11.79 17.99 -10.51
CA ASN A 61 -12.38 18.95 -11.43
C ASN A 61 -11.64 20.29 -11.43
N SER A 62 -11.25 20.80 -10.26
CA SER A 62 -10.42 22.02 -10.17
C SER A 62 -9.07 21.88 -10.88
N ILE A 63 -8.54 20.66 -11.02
CA ILE A 63 -7.25 20.37 -11.67
C ILE A 63 -7.42 20.10 -13.17
N LEU A 64 -8.45 19.35 -13.55
CA LEU A 64 -8.60 18.76 -14.88
C LEU A 64 -9.34 19.64 -15.91
N MET A 65 -10.02 20.70 -15.47
CA MET A 65 -11.10 21.31 -16.29
C MET A 65 -10.74 22.48 -17.20
N GLU A 66 -11.44 22.52 -18.33
CA GLU A 66 -12.13 23.73 -18.83
C GLU A 66 -13.68 23.65 -18.61
N ASP A 67 -14.29 22.45 -18.60
CA ASP A 67 -15.73 22.17 -18.34
C ASP A 67 -15.95 21.00 -17.34
N ASN A 68 -17.14 20.89 -16.72
CA ASN A 68 -17.47 19.85 -15.71
C ASN A 68 -17.53 18.39 -16.24
N ILE A 69 -16.40 17.66 -16.25
CA ILE A 69 -16.21 16.26 -16.67
C ILE A 69 -16.66 15.21 -15.63
N LEU A 70 -16.27 15.32 -14.35
CA LEU A 70 -16.70 14.37 -13.31
C LEU A 70 -17.97 14.87 -12.61
N PRO A 71 -18.92 13.99 -12.25
CA PRO A 71 -20.10 14.40 -11.48
C PRO A 71 -19.70 14.96 -10.10
N THR A 72 -20.26 16.12 -9.73
CA THR A 72 -19.89 16.86 -8.50
C THR A 72 -21.01 16.99 -7.47
N ASP A 73 -22.15 16.34 -7.66
CA ASP A 73 -23.25 16.47 -6.72
C ASP A 73 -22.86 16.10 -5.28
N VAL A 74 -23.53 16.74 -4.33
CA VAL A 74 -23.14 16.73 -2.91
C VAL A 74 -23.47 15.38 -2.24
N ASP A 75 -24.35 14.58 -2.86
CA ASP A 75 -24.83 13.30 -2.33
C ASP A 75 -24.25 12.10 -3.13
N GLU A 76 -23.58 11.19 -2.42
CA GLU A 76 -23.27 9.80 -2.82
C GLU A 76 -22.84 9.55 -4.30
N THR A 77 -22.02 10.42 -4.90
CA THR A 77 -21.84 10.50 -6.36
C THR A 77 -20.97 9.45 -7.05
N THR A 78 -19.98 8.83 -6.40
CA THR A 78 -19.03 7.93 -7.12
C THR A 78 -19.09 6.51 -6.56
N CYS A 79 -19.65 5.57 -7.35
CA CYS A 79 -19.69 4.14 -7.04
C CYS A 79 -18.67 3.30 -7.83
N VAL A 80 -18.00 3.90 -8.81
CA VAL A 80 -17.03 3.24 -9.70
C VAL A 80 -15.75 4.08 -9.80
N PRO A 81 -14.55 3.48 -9.80
CA PRO A 81 -13.30 4.20 -10.05
C PRO A 81 -13.27 4.84 -11.44
N VAL A 82 -12.86 6.11 -11.48
CA VAL A 82 -12.66 6.85 -12.73
C VAL A 82 -11.20 7.24 -12.86
N GLU A 83 -10.50 6.64 -13.83
CA GLU A 83 -9.10 6.96 -14.18
C GLU A 83 -9.09 8.05 -15.25
N VAL A 84 -8.41 9.17 -15.00
CA VAL A 84 -8.23 10.25 -15.97
C VAL A 84 -6.78 10.26 -16.45
N ARG A 85 -6.61 10.10 -17.77
CA ARG A 85 -5.34 9.93 -18.45
C ARG A 85 -5.08 11.10 -19.39
N TYR A 86 -3.82 11.34 -19.75
CA TYR A 86 -3.51 12.28 -20.81
C TYR A 86 -3.99 11.74 -22.16
N GLY A 87 -4.66 12.55 -22.97
CA GLY A 87 -5.00 12.18 -24.34
C GLY A 87 -5.97 13.15 -25.04
N ASP A 88 -6.07 13.02 -26.36
CA ASP A 88 -6.83 13.93 -27.21
C ASP A 88 -8.32 13.57 -27.34
N ASN A 89 -8.70 12.33 -27.01
CA ASN A 89 -10.08 11.84 -27.12
C ASN A 89 -10.94 12.24 -25.92
N VAL A 90 -11.08 13.55 -25.69
CA VAL A 90 -11.73 14.11 -24.49
C VAL A 90 -13.25 13.94 -24.41
N ASN A 91 -13.90 13.53 -25.51
CA ASN A 91 -15.36 13.37 -25.59
C ASN A 91 -15.85 11.93 -25.38
N GLU A 92 -14.94 10.97 -25.29
CA GLU A 92 -15.25 9.55 -25.12
C GLU A 92 -14.69 9.01 -23.80
N ALA A 93 -15.42 8.08 -23.20
CA ALA A 93 -15.00 7.31 -22.03
C ALA A 93 -15.03 5.82 -22.36
N ILE A 94 -14.12 5.05 -21.75
CA ILE A 94 -14.08 3.59 -21.90
C ILE A 94 -14.52 2.96 -20.58
N VAL A 95 -15.63 2.25 -20.60
CA VAL A 95 -16.15 1.49 -19.46
C VAL A 95 -15.59 0.08 -19.52
N TYR A 96 -14.92 -0.36 -18.45
CA TYR A 96 -14.44 -1.73 -18.29
C TYR A 96 -15.32 -2.47 -17.29
N TYR A 97 -15.78 -3.66 -17.65
CA TYR A 97 -16.63 -4.50 -16.82
C TYR A 97 -15.84 -5.60 -16.10
N ILE A 98 -16.35 -6.09 -14.96
CA ILE A 98 -15.71 -7.14 -14.15
C ILE A 98 -15.50 -8.45 -14.94
N ASN A 99 -16.35 -8.73 -15.92
CA ASN A 99 -16.25 -9.91 -16.80
C ASN A 99 -15.16 -9.78 -17.89
N GLY A 100 -14.44 -8.66 -17.95
CA GLY A 100 -13.39 -8.38 -18.92
C GLY A 100 -13.85 -7.70 -20.22
N THR A 101 -15.15 -7.47 -20.43
CA THR A 101 -15.64 -6.71 -21.60
C THR A 101 -15.42 -5.21 -21.41
N LYS A 102 -15.41 -4.47 -22.52
CA LYS A 102 -15.34 -2.99 -22.51
C LYS A 102 -16.31 -2.37 -23.52
N GLU A 103 -16.77 -1.16 -23.23
CA GLU A 103 -17.57 -0.36 -24.15
C GLU A 103 -17.09 1.09 -24.18
N ASN A 104 -17.25 1.76 -25.33
CA ASN A 104 -16.99 3.18 -25.45
C ASN A 104 -18.32 3.93 -25.32
N ILE A 105 -18.35 4.94 -24.46
CA ILE A 105 -19.49 5.83 -24.24
C ILE A 105 -19.09 7.27 -24.51
N GLN A 106 -20.06 8.16 -24.66
CA GLN A 106 -19.80 9.60 -24.65
C GLN A 106 -19.68 10.08 -23.21
N VAL A 107 -18.82 11.08 -22.93
CA VAL A 107 -18.63 11.61 -21.56
C VAL A 107 -19.93 12.12 -20.94
N LYS A 108 -20.84 12.67 -21.73
CA LYS A 108 -22.19 13.08 -21.29
C LYS A 108 -23.03 11.94 -20.69
N ASP A 109 -22.71 10.70 -21.00
CA ASP A 109 -23.41 9.51 -20.50
C ASP A 109 -22.72 8.91 -19.26
N LEU A 110 -21.60 9.48 -18.81
CA LEU A 110 -20.78 8.99 -17.68
C LEU A 110 -21.57 8.86 -16.38
N GLU A 111 -22.46 9.82 -16.12
CA GLU A 111 -23.28 9.89 -14.90
C GLU A 111 -24.07 8.60 -14.67
N LYS A 112 -24.53 7.94 -15.75
CA LYS A 112 -25.30 6.67 -15.70
C LYS A 112 -24.51 5.51 -15.09
N TYR A 113 -23.18 5.57 -15.13
CA TYR A 113 -22.29 4.50 -14.69
C TYR A 113 -21.64 4.83 -13.34
N VAL A 114 -21.38 6.11 -13.08
CA VAL A 114 -20.63 6.56 -11.90
C VAL A 114 -21.54 6.89 -10.73
N HIS A 115 -22.73 7.46 -10.99
CA HIS A 115 -23.63 7.97 -9.96
C HIS A 115 -24.47 6.86 -9.32
N ASN A 116 -24.56 6.84 -7.98
CA ASN A 116 -25.34 5.82 -7.28
C ASN A 116 -26.83 5.83 -7.64
N ASP A 117 -27.41 6.99 -7.92
CA ASP A 117 -28.83 7.08 -8.32
C ASP A 117 -29.14 6.30 -9.61
N PHE A 118 -28.15 6.13 -10.49
CA PHE A 118 -28.29 5.39 -11.76
C PHE A 118 -27.66 3.99 -11.70
N ASN A 119 -26.61 3.81 -10.91
CA ASN A 119 -25.86 2.56 -10.76
C ASN A 119 -25.68 2.17 -9.28
N ALA A 120 -26.79 2.03 -8.56
CA ALA A 120 -26.80 1.77 -7.12
C ALA A 120 -25.94 0.55 -6.75
N GLY A 121 -24.93 0.76 -5.91
CA GLY A 121 -24.03 -0.32 -5.45
C GLY A 121 -23.26 -1.01 -6.58
N ASN A 122 -23.04 -0.33 -7.71
CA ASN A 122 -22.38 -0.88 -8.89
C ASN A 122 -23.09 -2.12 -9.47
N ALA A 123 -24.42 -2.09 -9.56
CA ALA A 123 -25.24 -3.15 -10.17
C ALA A 123 -24.86 -3.46 -11.63
N LEU A 124 -24.33 -2.48 -12.36
CA LEU A 124 -23.80 -2.63 -13.72
C LEU A 124 -22.48 -3.40 -13.79
N LYS A 125 -21.88 -3.74 -12.64
CA LYS A 125 -20.61 -4.52 -12.53
C LYS A 125 -19.46 -3.88 -13.30
N VAL A 126 -19.36 -2.56 -13.21
CA VAL A 126 -18.26 -1.81 -13.81
C VAL A 126 -17.03 -1.98 -12.92
N SER A 127 -15.91 -2.38 -13.52
CA SER A 127 -14.62 -2.47 -12.82
C SER A 127 -13.95 -1.10 -12.72
N LYS A 128 -13.95 -0.33 -13.82
CA LYS A 128 -13.40 1.03 -13.88
C LYS A 128 -13.86 1.76 -15.13
N ILE A 129 -13.73 3.08 -15.14
CA ILE A 129 -13.93 3.92 -16.31
C ILE A 129 -12.64 4.68 -16.60
N VAL A 130 -12.29 4.80 -17.88
CA VAL A 130 -11.11 5.54 -18.34
C VAL A 130 -11.56 6.75 -19.16
N LEU A 131 -11.08 7.92 -18.78
CA LEU A 131 -11.28 9.21 -19.44
C LEU A 131 -9.94 9.75 -19.95
N HIS A 132 -9.99 10.60 -20.97
CA HIS A 132 -8.83 11.32 -21.48
C HIS A 132 -9.01 12.84 -21.32
N ASN A 133 -7.92 13.54 -21.01
CA ASN A 133 -7.90 14.97 -20.82
C ASN A 133 -6.53 15.54 -21.24
N GLN A 134 -6.49 16.80 -21.70
CA GLN A 134 -5.26 17.44 -22.19
C GLN A 134 -4.50 18.25 -21.12
N SER A 135 -4.91 18.16 -19.85
CA SER A 135 -4.29 18.88 -18.73
C SER A 135 -2.81 18.50 -18.60
N GLU A 136 -1.97 19.51 -18.42
CA GLU A 136 -0.53 19.33 -18.35
C GLU A 136 -0.08 18.51 -17.14
N VAL A 137 -0.90 18.47 -16.09
CA VAL A 137 -0.64 17.63 -14.91
C VAL A 137 -0.57 16.13 -15.26
N LEU A 138 -1.15 15.71 -16.39
CA LEU A 138 -1.22 14.31 -16.82
C LEU A 138 -0.10 13.91 -17.80
N LYS A 139 0.64 14.88 -18.37
CA LYS A 139 1.60 14.64 -19.48
C LYS A 139 2.77 13.73 -19.10
N ASP A 140 3.21 13.76 -17.84
CA ASP A 140 4.35 12.98 -17.34
C ASP A 140 3.90 11.62 -16.79
N ASP A 141 3.04 10.93 -17.55
CA ASP A 141 2.47 9.63 -17.19
C ASP A 141 1.73 9.66 -15.84
N ILE A 142 1.06 10.76 -15.48
CA ILE A 142 0.24 10.80 -14.26
C ILE A 142 -1.20 10.40 -14.62
N VAL A 143 -1.75 9.46 -13.84
CA VAL A 143 -3.16 9.07 -13.93
C VAL A 143 -3.83 9.41 -12.62
N LEU A 144 -4.68 10.44 -12.65
CA LEU A 144 -5.48 10.81 -11.49
C LEU A 144 -6.69 9.87 -11.41
N VAL A 145 -6.97 9.33 -10.22
CA VAL A 145 -8.11 8.42 -10.04
C VAL A 145 -9.08 9.00 -9.02
N ASP A 146 -10.33 9.20 -9.46
CA ASP A 146 -11.44 9.41 -8.53
C ASP A 146 -11.89 8.05 -7.99
N LEU A 147 -11.85 7.89 -6.67
CA LEU A 147 -12.28 6.66 -6.01
C LEU A 147 -13.61 6.90 -5.28
N PRO A 148 -14.47 5.87 -5.22
CA PRO A 148 -15.55 5.84 -4.24
C PRO A 148 -15.02 6.18 -2.85
N GLY A 149 -15.72 7.06 -2.12
CA GLY A 149 -15.27 7.48 -0.79
C GLY A 149 -15.06 6.29 0.15
N VAL A 150 -14.02 6.36 0.98
CA VAL A 150 -13.60 5.31 1.94
C VAL A 150 -14.59 5.05 3.10
N GLY A 151 -15.83 5.54 2.98
CA GLY A 151 -16.93 5.30 3.91
C GLY A 151 -18.25 4.93 3.22
N SER A 152 -18.21 4.58 1.92
CA SER A 152 -19.40 4.22 1.14
C SER A 152 -19.91 2.80 1.43
N LEU A 153 -21.11 2.54 0.91
CA LEU A 153 -22.17 1.68 1.46
C LEU A 153 -22.02 0.18 1.25
N THR A 154 -21.14 -0.23 0.35
CA THR A 154 -21.09 -1.60 -0.13
C THR A 154 -19.69 -2.19 0.07
N PRO A 155 -19.60 -3.47 0.48
CA PRO A 155 -18.35 -4.23 0.47
C PRO A 155 -17.61 -4.16 -0.88
N GLU A 156 -18.33 -4.05 -2.00
CA GLU A 156 -17.75 -3.92 -3.34
C GLU A 156 -16.96 -2.63 -3.55
N ASN A 157 -17.48 -1.48 -3.11
CA ASN A 157 -16.77 -0.20 -3.24
C ASN A 157 -15.51 -0.20 -2.36
N GLN A 158 -15.61 -0.81 -1.18
CA GLN A 158 -14.51 -0.96 -0.25
C GLN A 158 -13.39 -1.83 -0.83
N ARG A 159 -13.74 -3.01 -1.35
CA ARG A 159 -12.80 -3.91 -2.04
C ARG A 159 -12.08 -3.18 -3.17
N THR A 160 -12.82 -2.38 -3.93
CA THR A 160 -12.27 -1.62 -5.06
C THR A 160 -11.29 -0.54 -4.59
N THR A 161 -11.63 0.25 -3.57
CA THR A 161 -10.71 1.23 -2.99
C THR A 161 -9.45 0.56 -2.43
N LEU A 162 -9.58 -0.60 -1.78
CA LEU A 162 -8.43 -1.40 -1.32
C LEU A 162 -7.55 -1.90 -2.46
N GLU A 163 -8.13 -2.32 -3.60
CA GLU A 163 -7.34 -2.69 -4.78
C GLU A 163 -6.47 -1.53 -5.30
N TYR A 164 -6.98 -0.30 -5.28
CA TYR A 164 -6.21 0.87 -5.67
C TYR A 164 -5.17 1.26 -4.60
N VAL A 165 -5.51 1.17 -3.32
CA VAL A 165 -4.54 1.41 -2.24
C VAL A 165 -3.39 0.39 -2.29
N ASN A 166 -3.67 -0.87 -2.66
CA ASN A 166 -2.64 -1.88 -2.85
C ASN A 166 -1.72 -1.62 -4.05
N LYS A 167 -2.21 -0.87 -5.06
CA LYS A 167 -1.45 -0.44 -6.24
C LYS A 167 -0.81 0.96 -6.06
N LEU A 168 -0.99 1.59 -4.90
CA LEU A 168 -0.66 2.99 -4.67
C LEU A 168 0.85 3.19 -4.66
N VAL A 169 1.33 3.96 -5.64
CA VAL A 169 2.71 4.44 -5.74
C VAL A 169 2.82 5.82 -5.10
N ALA A 170 1.84 6.69 -5.38
CA ALA A 170 1.59 7.96 -4.70
C ALA A 170 0.07 8.13 -4.52
N GLY A 171 -0.35 8.97 -3.59
CA GLY A 171 -1.77 9.22 -3.33
C GLY A 171 -2.05 10.65 -2.92
N ILE A 172 -3.31 11.04 -2.96
CA ILE A 172 -3.79 12.32 -2.42
C ILE A 172 -4.83 11.99 -1.38
N PHE A 173 -4.72 12.51 -0.16
CA PHE A 173 -5.72 12.31 0.88
C PHE A 173 -6.39 13.65 1.21
N LEU A 174 -7.67 13.74 0.86
CA LEU A 174 -8.47 14.95 1.06
C LEU A 174 -9.16 14.91 2.44
N ILE A 175 -8.95 15.96 3.22
CA ILE A 175 -9.42 16.17 4.59
C ILE A 175 -10.34 17.40 4.58
N ARG A 176 -11.40 17.42 5.40
CA ARG A 176 -12.24 18.61 5.54
C ARG A 176 -11.65 19.55 6.59
N THR A 177 -11.87 20.86 6.44
CA THR A 177 -11.61 21.81 7.53
C THR A 177 -12.58 21.61 8.69
N ASN A 178 -13.88 21.45 8.42
CA ASN A 178 -14.89 21.20 9.45
C ASN A 178 -15.77 19.95 9.14
N PRO A 179 -15.81 18.94 10.03
CA PRO A 179 -14.85 18.75 11.13
C PRO A 179 -13.45 18.41 10.57
N PRO A 180 -12.38 18.72 11.32
CA PRO A 180 -11.03 18.20 11.04
C PRO A 180 -11.01 16.67 11.21
N ILE A 181 -9.83 16.03 11.03
CA ILE A 181 -9.68 14.55 11.09
C ILE A 181 -10.43 13.99 12.29
N THR A 182 -11.49 13.24 12.02
CA THR A 182 -12.26 12.56 13.06
C THR A 182 -11.53 11.32 13.56
N ARG A 183 -11.98 10.74 14.67
CA ARG A 183 -11.43 9.47 15.17
C ARG A 183 -11.54 8.33 14.14
N SER A 184 -12.66 8.23 13.44
CA SER A 184 -12.86 7.19 12.43
C SER A 184 -11.90 7.38 11.25
N GLU A 185 -11.64 8.62 10.84
CA GLU A 185 -10.66 8.95 9.80
C GLU A 185 -9.23 8.69 10.26
N LYS A 186 -8.89 9.05 11.50
CA LYS A 186 -7.61 8.75 12.11
C LYS A 186 -7.32 7.25 12.07
N ASN A 187 -8.30 6.41 12.43
CA ASN A 187 -8.18 4.96 12.40
C ASN A 187 -7.97 4.43 10.98
N PHE A 188 -8.69 4.97 10.01
CA PHE A 188 -8.52 4.64 8.60
C PHE A 188 -7.12 4.98 8.09
N ILE A 189 -6.64 6.20 8.37
CA ILE A 189 -5.31 6.65 7.97
C ILE A 189 -4.22 5.83 8.66
N ASN A 190 -4.38 5.56 9.95
CA ASN A 190 -3.44 4.74 10.73
C ASN A 190 -3.36 3.29 10.19
N ALA A 191 -4.49 2.71 9.79
CA ALA A 191 -4.55 1.41 9.16
C ALA A 191 -3.82 1.38 7.81
N LEU A 192 -3.90 2.48 7.05
CA LEU A 192 -3.26 2.62 5.74
C LEU A 192 -1.85 3.20 5.77
N TRP A 193 -1.35 3.60 6.94
CA TRP A 193 -0.12 4.38 7.04
C TRP A 193 1.06 3.79 6.25
N PRO A 194 1.33 2.46 6.31
CA PRO A 194 2.43 1.85 5.55
C PRO A 194 2.30 1.99 4.02
N LYS A 195 1.09 2.25 3.50
CA LYS A 195 0.80 2.51 2.09
C LYS A 195 0.73 3.99 1.74
N LEU A 196 0.63 4.87 2.73
CA LEU A 196 0.53 6.32 2.54
C LEU A 196 1.89 7.02 2.56
N SER A 197 2.99 6.27 2.40
CA SER A 197 4.36 6.81 2.41
C SER A 197 4.58 7.93 1.39
N ASN A 198 3.82 7.93 0.28
CA ASN A 198 3.90 8.91 -0.81
C ASN A 198 2.58 9.65 -1.01
N THR A 199 1.91 9.98 0.09
CA THR A 199 0.63 10.67 0.06
C THR A 199 0.80 12.17 0.30
N LEU A 200 0.14 12.98 -0.53
CA LEU A 200 -0.10 14.41 -0.31
C LEU A 200 -1.36 14.57 0.54
N PHE A 201 -1.28 15.29 1.66
CA PHE A 201 -2.44 15.56 2.51
C PHE A 201 -2.98 16.96 2.20
N ILE A 202 -4.26 17.03 1.81
CA ILE A 202 -4.88 18.27 1.39
C ILE A 202 -6.10 18.53 2.27
N GLN A 203 -6.16 19.71 2.88
CA GLN A 203 -7.32 20.19 3.60
C GLN A 203 -8.19 21.06 2.68
N ASN A 204 -9.39 20.58 2.38
CA ASN A 204 -10.40 21.33 1.66
C ASN A 204 -11.11 22.33 2.59
N LYS A 205 -10.85 23.62 2.35
CA LYS A 205 -11.46 24.77 3.00
C LYS A 205 -12.67 25.26 2.20
N TRP A 206 -13.80 25.46 2.85
CA TRP A 206 -15.00 26.07 2.29
C TRP A 206 -14.99 27.60 2.40
N ASN A 207 -15.86 28.27 1.64
CA ASN A 207 -15.85 29.75 1.54
C ASN A 207 -16.24 30.47 2.83
N ASP A 208 -17.10 29.85 3.62
CA ASP A 208 -17.66 30.38 4.87
C ASP A 208 -16.73 30.18 6.08
N GLU A 209 -15.68 29.35 5.94
CA GLU A 209 -14.67 29.14 6.96
C GLU A 209 -13.62 30.28 6.93
N SER A 210 -13.26 30.79 8.11
CA SER A 210 -12.23 31.83 8.21
C SER A 210 -10.83 31.24 7.96
N LEU A 211 -9.84 32.11 7.71
CA LEU A 211 -8.44 31.68 7.63
C LEU A 211 -7.92 31.16 8.97
N GLU A 212 -8.42 31.69 10.09
CA GLU A 212 -8.05 31.27 11.43
C GLU A 212 -8.56 29.85 11.71
N ASP A 213 -9.83 29.56 11.42
CA ASP A 213 -10.43 28.23 11.56
C ASP A 213 -9.70 27.19 10.70
N ALA A 214 -9.36 27.57 9.45
CA ALA A 214 -8.63 26.69 8.55
C ALA A 214 -7.21 26.37 9.05
N ASN A 215 -6.53 27.35 9.66
CA ASN A 215 -5.20 27.14 10.23
C ASN A 215 -5.25 26.32 11.53
N GLU A 216 -6.23 26.55 12.41
CA GLU A 216 -6.43 25.73 13.61
C GLU A 216 -6.72 24.27 13.24
N ALA A 217 -7.60 24.04 12.26
CA ALA A 217 -7.89 22.72 11.73
C ALA A 217 -6.63 22.07 11.12
N LYS A 218 -5.80 22.85 10.41
CA LYS A 218 -4.53 22.38 9.84
C LYS A 218 -3.58 21.90 10.93
N GLU A 219 -3.37 22.70 11.97
CA GLU A 219 -2.50 22.34 13.10
C GLU A 219 -2.99 21.06 13.79
N HIS A 220 -4.29 20.93 14.00
CA HIS A 220 -4.89 19.70 14.52
C HIS A 220 -4.60 18.50 13.62
N ASN A 221 -4.84 18.64 12.30
CA ASN A 221 -4.65 17.58 11.32
C ASN A 221 -3.18 17.13 11.23
N GLU A 222 -2.23 18.07 11.16
CA GLU A 222 -0.80 17.78 11.16
C GLU A 222 -0.35 17.09 12.45
N GLY A 223 -0.90 17.49 13.60
CA GLY A 223 -0.65 16.82 14.89
C GLY A 223 -1.15 15.38 14.92
N VAL A 224 -2.35 15.11 14.41
CA VAL A 224 -2.90 13.75 14.31
C VAL A 224 -2.03 12.88 13.39
N LEU A 225 -1.71 13.36 12.19
CA LEU A 225 -0.90 12.63 11.22
C LEU A 225 0.53 12.37 11.72
N SER A 226 1.15 13.35 12.39
CA SER A 226 2.47 13.19 13.01
C SER A 226 2.46 12.14 14.11
N SER A 227 1.38 12.07 14.91
CA SER A 227 1.24 11.02 15.93
C SER A 227 1.16 9.61 15.33
N ILE A 228 0.53 9.48 14.15
CA ILE A 228 0.46 8.21 13.41
C ILE A 228 1.86 7.87 12.87
N SER A 229 2.54 8.81 12.22
CA SER A 229 3.91 8.64 11.71
C SER A 229 4.85 8.09 12.80
N TYR A 230 4.82 8.70 13.99
CA TYR A 230 5.64 8.28 15.12
C TYR A 230 5.31 6.86 15.59
N ALA A 231 4.02 6.49 15.64
CA ALA A 231 3.59 5.15 16.03
C ALA A 231 4.10 4.06 15.08
N HIS A 232 4.32 4.39 13.80
CA HIS A 232 4.88 3.51 12.78
C HIS A 232 6.41 3.59 12.66
N ASN A 233 7.10 4.29 13.57
CA ASN A 233 8.55 4.52 13.55
C ASN A 233 9.05 5.24 12.27
N GLU A 234 8.20 6.07 11.67
CA GLU A 234 8.57 6.92 10.53
C GLU A 234 8.83 8.36 11.00
N GLU A 235 10.04 8.85 10.75
CA GLU A 235 10.44 10.25 10.98
C GLU A 235 10.19 11.06 9.69
N ARG A 236 8.92 11.15 9.28
CA ARG A 236 8.51 11.95 8.11
C ARG A 236 7.94 13.29 8.58
N GLU A 237 8.41 14.37 7.98
CA GLU A 237 7.76 15.67 8.10
C GLU A 237 6.40 15.63 7.38
N ILE A 238 5.32 15.86 8.13
CA ILE A 238 3.97 15.90 7.59
C ILE A 238 3.61 17.35 7.30
N HIS A 239 3.14 17.60 6.08
CA HIS A 239 2.58 18.87 5.67
C HIS A 239 1.15 18.66 5.18
N VAL A 240 0.25 19.58 5.55
CA VAL A 240 -1.11 19.64 5.03
C VAL A 240 -1.31 20.93 4.22
N ASP A 241 -1.65 20.78 2.94
CA ASP A 241 -1.95 21.91 2.06
C ASP A 241 -3.41 22.34 2.17
N VAL A 242 -3.65 23.61 2.47
CA VAL A 242 -5.01 24.16 2.55
C VAL A 242 -5.42 24.65 1.17
N VAL A 243 -6.52 24.11 0.66
CA VAL A 243 -7.06 24.45 -0.67
C VAL A 243 -8.52 24.81 -0.57
N ASN A 244 -8.92 25.96 -1.12
CA ASN A 244 -10.33 26.26 -1.34
C ASN A 244 -10.77 25.67 -2.69
N VAL A 245 -11.27 24.44 -2.66
CA VAL A 245 -11.63 23.70 -3.88
C VAL A 245 -12.73 24.41 -4.67
N TYR A 246 -13.72 25.00 -3.98
CA TYR A 246 -14.78 25.73 -4.65
C TYR A 246 -14.25 26.96 -5.39
N GLN A 247 -13.38 27.74 -4.75
CA GLN A 247 -12.75 28.90 -5.37
C GLN A 247 -11.88 28.49 -6.56
N ALA A 248 -11.16 27.36 -6.45
CA ALA A 248 -10.38 26.80 -7.56
C ALA A 248 -11.27 26.44 -8.76
N VAL A 249 -12.37 25.72 -8.54
CA VAL A 249 -13.33 25.37 -9.61
C VAL A 249 -13.92 26.63 -10.24
N LYS A 250 -14.38 27.58 -9.41
CA LYS A 250 -14.96 28.84 -9.88
C LYS A 250 -13.95 29.65 -10.68
N GLY A 251 -12.74 29.85 -10.16
CA GLY A 251 -11.69 30.62 -10.82
C GLY A 251 -11.31 30.04 -12.18
N LYS A 252 -11.21 28.71 -12.28
CA LYS A 252 -10.95 28.03 -13.55
C LYS A 252 -12.09 28.21 -14.55
N PHE A 253 -13.33 28.03 -14.10
CA PHE A 253 -14.53 28.21 -14.93
C PHE A 253 -14.71 29.66 -15.43
N THR A 254 -14.45 30.64 -14.56
CA THR A 254 -14.56 32.07 -14.92
C THR A 254 -13.30 32.65 -15.55
N LYS A 255 -12.24 31.84 -15.75
CA LYS A 255 -10.91 32.28 -16.22
C LYS A 255 -10.31 33.40 -15.35
N ASP A 256 -10.58 33.37 -14.05
CA ASP A 256 -10.02 34.26 -13.04
C ASP A 256 -8.77 33.62 -12.43
N ASN A 257 -7.61 33.95 -13.00
CA ASN A 257 -6.32 33.39 -12.58
C ASN A 257 -5.95 33.79 -11.15
N LEU A 258 -6.32 34.98 -10.70
CA LEU A 258 -6.03 35.42 -9.33
C LEU A 258 -6.82 34.59 -8.32
N ALA A 259 -8.11 34.39 -8.57
CA ALA A 259 -8.93 33.53 -7.71
C ALA A 259 -8.43 32.08 -7.71
N TYR A 260 -7.91 31.58 -8.83
CA TYR A 260 -7.32 30.24 -8.95
C TYR A 260 -5.99 30.11 -8.19
N GLU A 261 -5.13 31.12 -8.24
CA GLU A 261 -3.86 31.15 -7.50
C GLU A 261 -4.09 31.27 -5.99
N GLU A 262 -4.98 32.19 -5.57
CA GLU A 262 -5.32 32.42 -4.16
C GLU A 262 -6.05 31.23 -3.51
N SER A 263 -6.60 30.30 -4.32
CA SER A 263 -7.25 29.10 -3.79
C SER A 263 -6.27 28.07 -3.22
N GLY A 264 -4.96 28.23 -3.46
CA GLY A 264 -3.91 27.29 -3.04
C GLY A 264 -3.74 26.05 -3.94
N ILE A 265 -4.55 25.89 -4.99
CA ILE A 265 -4.52 24.68 -5.84
C ILE A 265 -3.25 24.59 -6.70
N THR A 266 -2.64 25.73 -7.05
CA THR A 266 -1.46 25.79 -7.93
C THR A 266 -0.25 25.12 -7.31
N LYS A 267 -0.03 25.32 -6.01
CA LYS A 267 1.01 24.62 -5.23
C LYS A 267 0.81 23.11 -5.27
N VAL A 268 -0.42 22.65 -5.06
CA VAL A 268 -0.76 21.22 -5.12
C VAL A 268 -0.53 20.63 -6.51
N ILE A 269 -0.87 21.36 -7.58
CA ILE A 269 -0.61 20.90 -8.96
C ILE A 269 0.90 20.74 -9.20
N GLU A 270 1.72 21.66 -8.67
CA GLU A 270 3.17 21.55 -8.75
C GLU A 270 3.69 20.33 -7.98
N GLU A 271 3.19 20.06 -6.78
CA GLU A 271 3.52 18.86 -6.01
C GLU A 271 3.11 17.58 -6.75
N ILE A 272 1.93 17.55 -7.38
CA ILE A 272 1.49 16.41 -8.21
C ILE A 272 2.44 16.21 -9.39
N LYS A 273 2.81 17.26 -10.12
CA LYS A 273 3.77 17.16 -11.23
C LYS A 273 5.13 16.64 -10.75
N ASN A 274 5.56 17.04 -9.56
CA ASN A 274 6.81 16.57 -8.97
C ASN A 274 6.79 15.08 -8.58
N ILE A 275 5.62 14.47 -8.35
CA ILE A 275 5.50 13.03 -8.08
C ILE A 275 6.18 12.22 -9.18
N SER A 276 5.92 12.52 -10.46
CA SER A 276 6.50 11.75 -11.57
C SER A 276 8.02 11.88 -11.62
N LYS A 277 8.52 13.10 -11.41
CA LYS A 277 9.96 13.35 -11.38
C LYS A 277 10.64 12.63 -10.22
N GLU A 278 10.13 12.78 -9.00
CA GLU A 278 10.67 12.13 -7.80
C GLU A 278 10.59 10.61 -7.90
N TYR A 279 9.47 10.07 -8.40
CA TYR A 279 9.29 8.63 -8.61
C TYR A 279 10.34 8.07 -9.57
N ASN A 280 10.56 8.73 -10.70
CA ASN A 280 11.55 8.33 -11.69
C ASN A 280 12.98 8.43 -11.15
N GLU A 281 13.31 9.49 -10.39
CA GLU A 281 14.62 9.64 -9.75
C GLU A 281 14.88 8.51 -8.72
N ASP A 282 13.88 8.18 -7.90
CA ASP A 282 13.94 7.11 -6.92
C ASP A 282 14.05 5.73 -7.59
N LEU A 283 13.27 5.46 -8.63
CA LEU A 283 13.36 4.27 -9.47
C LEU A 283 14.76 4.08 -10.06
N ILE A 284 15.33 5.15 -10.63
CA ILE A 284 16.68 5.13 -11.18
C ILE A 284 17.71 4.86 -10.08
N ARG A 285 17.55 5.44 -8.88
CA ARG A 285 18.43 5.14 -7.74
C ARG A 285 18.35 3.65 -7.36
N THR A 286 17.15 3.09 -7.23
CA THR A 286 16.97 1.66 -6.95
C THR A 286 17.59 0.79 -8.03
N LEU A 287 17.42 1.14 -9.31
CA LEU A 287 18.08 0.43 -10.42
C LEU A 287 19.60 0.42 -10.26
N LYS A 288 20.20 1.57 -9.95
CA LYS A 288 21.66 1.69 -9.76
C LYS A 288 22.16 0.81 -8.63
N GLU A 289 21.43 0.78 -7.51
CA GLU A 289 21.77 -0.06 -6.36
C GLU A 289 21.72 -1.54 -6.75
N ARG A 290 20.65 -1.98 -7.44
CA ARG A 290 20.53 -3.37 -7.91
C ARG A 290 21.60 -3.73 -8.94
N LEU A 291 21.92 -2.85 -9.88
CA LEU A 291 23.00 -3.09 -10.84
C LEU A 291 24.35 -3.20 -10.14
N TYR A 292 24.62 -2.33 -9.17
CA TYR A 292 25.83 -2.41 -8.36
C TYR A 292 25.92 -3.72 -7.57
N GLU A 293 24.83 -4.15 -6.95
CA GLU A 293 24.75 -5.44 -6.26
C GLU A 293 24.98 -6.62 -7.22
N ALA A 294 24.42 -6.58 -8.45
CA ALA A 294 24.63 -7.61 -9.46
C ALA A 294 26.10 -7.69 -9.89
N LEU A 295 26.71 -6.53 -10.21
CA LEU A 295 28.13 -6.46 -10.61
C LEU A 295 29.05 -6.96 -9.49
N LYS A 296 28.76 -6.57 -8.24
CA LYS A 296 29.47 -7.09 -7.06
C LYS A 296 29.29 -8.60 -6.92
N GLY A 297 28.06 -9.10 -7.08
CA GLY A 297 27.77 -10.54 -7.02
C GLY A 297 28.49 -11.35 -8.11
N ILE A 298 28.60 -10.81 -9.32
CA ILE A 298 29.42 -11.39 -10.40
C ILE A 298 30.88 -11.44 -9.96
N ASN A 299 31.45 -10.30 -9.51
CA ASN A 299 32.84 -10.22 -9.05
C ASN A 299 33.15 -11.27 -7.97
N ASP A 300 32.34 -11.30 -6.92
CA ASP A 300 32.52 -12.20 -5.77
C ASP A 300 32.49 -13.68 -6.20
N LYS A 301 31.71 -14.01 -7.24
CA LYS A 301 31.68 -15.36 -7.80
C LYS A 301 32.87 -15.69 -8.67
N ILE A 302 33.30 -14.77 -9.53
CA ILE A 302 34.49 -15.02 -10.36
C ILE A 302 35.70 -15.26 -9.45
N GLU A 303 35.88 -14.43 -8.43
CA GLU A 303 36.96 -14.59 -7.44
C GLU A 303 36.83 -15.93 -6.68
N ALA A 304 35.60 -16.34 -6.32
CA ALA A 304 35.39 -17.65 -5.71
C ALA A 304 35.77 -18.81 -6.65
N TYR A 305 35.45 -18.73 -7.96
CA TYR A 305 35.82 -19.78 -8.91
C TYR A 305 37.32 -19.82 -9.18
N LYS A 306 38.00 -18.67 -9.24
CA LYS A 306 39.46 -18.60 -9.29
C LYS A 306 40.09 -19.29 -8.10
N LEU A 307 39.58 -19.03 -6.89
CA LEU A 307 40.09 -19.65 -5.67
C LEU A 307 39.91 -21.18 -5.71
N LEU A 308 38.77 -21.68 -6.20
CA LEU A 308 38.53 -23.11 -6.40
C LEU A 308 39.52 -23.75 -7.38
N ALA A 309 39.82 -23.06 -8.48
CA ALA A 309 40.76 -23.55 -9.50
C ALA A 309 42.21 -23.63 -8.99
N LEU A 310 42.58 -22.77 -8.04
CA LEU A 310 43.93 -22.68 -7.49
C LEU A 310 44.14 -23.58 -6.25
N ASN A 311 43.06 -23.93 -5.56
CA ASN A 311 43.09 -24.76 -4.36
C ASN A 311 43.38 -26.25 -4.66
N GLU A 312 44.02 -26.94 -3.71
CA GLU A 312 44.11 -28.41 -3.77
C GLU A 312 42.72 -29.06 -3.60
N HIS A 313 42.49 -30.20 -4.27
CA HIS A 313 41.20 -30.92 -4.22
C HIS A 313 40.71 -31.19 -2.79
N LYS A 314 41.61 -31.52 -1.86
CA LYS A 314 41.25 -31.78 -0.46
C LYS A 314 40.72 -30.52 0.25
N GLN A 315 41.26 -29.35 -0.07
CA GLN A 315 40.81 -28.07 0.47
C GLN A 315 39.42 -27.72 -0.08
N ASN A 316 39.18 -27.95 -1.38
CA ASN A 316 37.87 -27.76 -2.00
C ASN A 316 36.79 -28.65 -1.38
N VAL A 317 37.09 -29.92 -1.08
CA VAL A 317 36.14 -30.81 -0.40
C VAL A 317 35.77 -30.29 1.00
N LEU A 318 36.75 -29.83 1.77
CA LEU A 318 36.53 -29.28 3.11
C LEU A 318 35.69 -28.01 3.08
N GLU A 319 36.00 -27.06 2.19
CA GLU A 319 35.23 -25.82 2.04
C GLU A 319 33.80 -26.08 1.56
N LYS A 320 33.58 -27.06 0.67
CA LYS A 320 32.24 -27.49 0.25
C LYS A 320 31.40 -27.95 1.45
N GLU A 321 31.96 -28.86 2.24
CA GLU A 321 31.28 -29.40 3.42
C GLU A 321 30.98 -28.30 4.45
N GLU A 322 31.92 -27.38 4.65
CA GLU A 322 31.74 -26.23 5.54
C GLU A 322 30.59 -25.34 5.08
N LYS A 323 30.54 -24.97 3.80
CA LYS A 323 29.46 -24.13 3.24
C LYS A 323 28.09 -24.83 3.31
N ILE A 324 28.01 -26.11 2.95
CA ILE A 324 26.75 -26.87 3.04
C ILE A 324 26.28 -26.95 4.50
N ASN A 325 27.20 -27.16 5.44
CA ASN A 325 26.86 -27.18 6.87
C ASN A 325 26.39 -25.80 7.36
N GLN A 326 27.01 -24.70 6.92
CA GLN A 326 26.54 -23.35 7.22
C GLN A 326 25.10 -23.12 6.71
N VAL A 327 24.79 -23.51 5.48
CA VAL A 327 23.43 -23.41 4.92
C VAL A 327 22.44 -24.28 5.70
N LYS A 328 22.79 -25.52 6.06
CA LYS A 328 21.94 -26.39 6.89
C LYS A 328 21.64 -25.78 8.26
N MET A 329 22.64 -25.16 8.90
CA MET A 329 22.47 -24.46 10.17
C MET A 329 21.52 -23.27 10.03
N LEU A 330 21.65 -22.48 8.95
CA LEU A 330 20.74 -21.36 8.64
C LEU A 330 19.29 -21.83 8.40
N ILE A 331 19.09 -22.93 7.66
CA ILE A 331 17.76 -23.53 7.48
C ILE A 331 17.16 -23.89 8.83
N SER A 332 17.93 -24.56 9.70
CA SER A 332 17.46 -24.99 11.01
C SER A 332 17.06 -23.81 11.89
N ASP A 333 17.91 -22.78 11.94
CA ASP A 333 17.67 -21.53 12.69
C ASP A 333 16.41 -20.82 12.18
N ASN A 334 16.28 -20.62 10.87
CA ASN A 334 15.08 -20.02 10.27
C ASN A 334 13.82 -20.83 10.52
N LYS A 335 13.86 -22.16 10.41
CA LYS A 335 12.69 -23.02 10.72
C LYS A 335 12.24 -22.83 12.17
N ALA A 336 13.17 -22.71 13.10
CA ALA A 336 12.86 -22.48 14.51
C ALA A 336 12.23 -21.09 14.71
N LYS A 337 12.82 -20.04 14.12
CA LYS A 337 12.31 -18.66 14.18
C LYS A 337 10.92 -18.50 13.55
N ILE A 338 10.71 -19.05 12.36
CA ILE A 338 9.40 -19.02 11.67
C ILE A 338 8.35 -19.78 12.49
N ARG A 339 8.72 -20.92 13.08
CA ARG A 339 7.81 -21.65 13.96
C ARG A 339 7.43 -20.82 15.18
N LYS A 340 8.40 -20.13 15.80
CA LYS A 340 8.15 -19.24 16.94
C LYS A 340 7.22 -18.09 16.56
N CYS A 341 7.51 -17.42 15.44
CA CYS A 341 6.67 -16.34 14.88
C CYS A 341 5.23 -16.82 14.62
N ARG A 342 5.07 -18.01 14.01
CA ARG A 342 3.76 -18.62 13.75
C ARG A 342 2.97 -18.91 15.02
N ILE A 343 3.62 -19.48 16.04
CA ILE A 343 2.98 -19.77 17.34
C ILE A 343 2.54 -18.47 18.00
N TYR A 344 3.43 -17.47 18.04
CA TYR A 344 3.13 -16.15 18.57
C TYR A 344 1.91 -15.51 17.87
N ALA A 345 1.91 -15.52 16.53
CA ALA A 345 0.82 -14.93 15.76
C ALA A 345 -0.53 -15.63 16.02
N ASP A 346 -0.53 -16.95 16.12
CA ASP A 346 -1.74 -17.75 16.39
C ASP A 346 -2.28 -17.50 17.81
N GLU A 347 -1.39 -17.54 18.81
CA GLU A 347 -1.75 -17.29 20.22
C GLU A 347 -2.28 -15.87 20.42
N GLU A 348 -1.60 -14.87 19.88
CA GLU A 348 -1.99 -13.47 20.05
C GLU A 348 -3.25 -13.11 19.27
N MET A 349 -3.45 -13.67 18.07
CA MET A 349 -4.71 -13.46 17.35
C MET A 349 -5.87 -14.10 18.11
N GLY A 350 -5.68 -15.31 18.68
CA GLY A 350 -6.64 -15.92 19.60
C GLY A 350 -6.96 -15.01 20.80
N ASN A 351 -5.93 -14.44 21.43
CA ASN A 351 -6.10 -13.48 22.52
C ASN A 351 -6.86 -12.22 22.07
N ILE A 352 -6.60 -11.70 20.88
CA ILE A 352 -7.30 -10.53 20.31
C ILE A 352 -8.77 -10.87 20.06
N ILE A 353 -9.08 -12.05 19.49
CA ILE A 353 -10.45 -12.50 19.24
C ILE A 353 -11.22 -12.61 20.56
N ASP A 354 -10.65 -13.27 21.57
CA ASP A 354 -11.27 -13.45 22.88
C ASP A 354 -11.49 -12.11 23.60
N ASN A 355 -10.47 -11.25 23.59
CA ASN A 355 -10.54 -9.92 24.19
C ASN A 355 -11.51 -9.00 23.44
N SER A 356 -11.64 -9.12 22.12
CA SER A 356 -12.58 -8.32 21.32
C SER A 356 -14.03 -8.54 21.76
N SER A 357 -14.41 -9.79 22.05
CA SER A 357 -15.74 -10.10 22.59
C SER A 357 -16.00 -9.41 23.94
N LYS A 358 -14.97 -9.32 24.79
CA LYS A 358 -15.02 -8.60 26.07
C LYS A 358 -15.10 -7.08 25.88
N ILE A 359 -14.26 -6.52 25.02
CA ILE A 359 -14.26 -5.09 24.67
C ILE A 359 -15.63 -4.65 24.15
N ILE A 360 -16.22 -5.42 23.23
CA ILE A 360 -17.56 -5.14 22.70
C ILE A 360 -18.59 -5.12 23.83
N LYS A 361 -18.62 -6.16 24.67
CA LYS A 361 -19.57 -6.25 25.80
C LYS A 361 -19.44 -5.07 26.76
N GLU A 362 -18.22 -4.72 27.16
CA GLU A 362 -17.97 -3.62 28.10
C GLU A 362 -18.40 -2.27 27.53
N ASN A 363 -18.10 -1.99 26.26
CA ASN A 363 -18.51 -0.75 25.61
C ASN A 363 -20.02 -0.69 25.36
N MET A 364 -20.68 -1.81 25.05
CA MET A 364 -22.14 -1.86 24.93
C MET A 364 -22.83 -1.68 26.28
N GLU A 365 -22.27 -2.20 27.37
CA GLU A 365 -22.79 -1.93 28.71
C GLU A 365 -22.60 -0.45 29.11
N ASN A 366 -21.46 0.15 28.78
CA ASN A 366 -21.24 1.59 28.98
C ASN A 366 -22.26 2.44 28.19
N LEU A 367 -22.57 2.05 26.96
CA LEU A 367 -23.62 2.66 26.14
C LEU A 367 -24.99 2.54 26.83
N ARG A 368 -25.37 1.35 27.32
CA ARG A 368 -26.62 1.14 28.08
C ARG A 368 -26.70 2.06 29.29
N ILE A 369 -25.64 2.13 30.08
CA ILE A 369 -25.57 2.97 31.29
C ILE A 369 -25.69 4.45 30.93
N GLU A 370 -25.00 4.90 29.89
CA GLU A 370 -25.05 6.30 29.45
C GLU A 370 -26.45 6.70 29.00
N LEU A 371 -27.09 5.87 28.16
CA LEU A 371 -28.45 6.13 27.68
C LEU A 371 -29.45 6.14 28.83
N ARG A 372 -29.40 5.15 29.73
CA ARG A 372 -30.24 5.12 30.95
C ARG A 372 -30.06 6.38 31.79
N ARG A 373 -28.82 6.85 31.96
CA ARG A 373 -28.51 8.08 32.72
C ARG A 373 -29.13 9.31 32.06
N ILE A 374 -29.05 9.43 30.74
CA ILE A 374 -29.59 10.56 29.99
C ILE A 374 -31.12 10.58 30.05
N ILE A 375 -31.73 9.42 29.88
CA ILE A 375 -33.17 9.22 29.97
C ILE A 375 -33.68 9.60 31.37
N ASN A 376 -33.01 9.13 32.42
CA ASN A 376 -33.37 9.44 33.81
C ASN A 376 -33.26 10.94 34.15
N LYS A 377 -32.53 11.73 33.34
CA LYS A 377 -32.48 13.20 33.45
C LYS A 377 -33.65 13.91 32.75
N GLY A 378 -34.66 13.18 32.26
CA GLY A 378 -35.89 13.73 31.70
C GLY A 378 -35.85 13.98 30.19
N ILE A 379 -34.84 13.50 29.47
CA ILE A 379 -34.81 13.54 28.01
C ILE A 379 -35.59 12.33 27.47
N VAL A 380 -36.87 12.56 27.15
CA VAL A 380 -37.81 11.54 26.62
C VAL A 380 -38.42 11.92 25.27
N ASP A 381 -37.93 13.00 24.66
CA ASP A 381 -38.31 13.43 23.31
C ASP A 381 -37.63 12.53 22.26
N GLY A 382 -38.42 11.89 21.40
CA GLY A 382 -37.95 10.88 20.45
C GLY A 382 -36.91 11.38 19.45
N ASN A 383 -36.94 12.67 19.04
CA ASN A 383 -35.94 13.23 18.12
C ASN A 383 -34.60 13.47 18.83
N ARG A 384 -34.65 14.07 20.03
CA ARG A 384 -33.46 14.33 20.84
C ARG A 384 -32.81 13.05 21.33
N LEU A 385 -33.63 12.06 21.71
CA LEU A 385 -33.17 10.74 22.12
C LEU A 385 -32.53 9.97 20.97
N SER A 386 -33.05 10.10 19.75
CA SER A 386 -32.45 9.53 18.53
C SER A 386 -31.06 10.10 18.23
N LEU A 387 -30.90 11.43 18.30
CA LEU A 387 -29.59 12.08 18.12
C LEU A 387 -28.58 11.61 19.18
N ILE A 388 -28.99 11.55 20.44
CA ILE A 388 -28.14 11.10 21.54
C ILE A 388 -27.77 9.63 21.40
N TYR A 389 -28.72 8.77 21.03
CA TYR A 389 -28.43 7.36 20.75
C TYR A 389 -27.37 7.23 19.67
N LYS A 390 -27.51 7.98 18.58
CA LYS A 390 -26.53 8.02 17.50
C LYS A 390 -25.15 8.48 17.97
N GLU A 391 -25.06 9.58 18.71
CA GLU A 391 -23.77 10.09 19.21
C GLU A 391 -23.10 9.12 20.20
N SER A 392 -23.85 8.58 21.16
CA SER A 392 -23.32 7.63 22.14
C SER A 392 -22.94 6.29 21.51
N SER A 393 -23.72 5.79 20.54
CA SER A 393 -23.37 4.56 19.81
C SER A 393 -22.16 4.74 18.91
N ASP A 394 -22.05 5.86 18.19
CA ASP A 394 -20.84 6.24 17.44
C ASP A 394 -19.61 6.24 18.36
N LYS A 395 -19.73 6.82 19.56
CA LYS A 395 -18.64 6.84 20.54
C LYS A 395 -18.26 5.43 20.99
N ALA A 396 -19.24 4.61 21.37
CA ALA A 396 -18.99 3.24 21.82
C ALA A 396 -18.34 2.38 20.72
N ILE A 397 -18.78 2.52 19.47
CA ILE A 397 -18.17 1.87 18.31
C ILE A 397 -16.72 2.32 18.17
N ASN A 398 -16.43 3.62 18.16
CA ASN A 398 -15.06 4.11 18.00
C ASN A 398 -14.15 3.63 19.15
N ASP A 399 -14.64 3.61 20.39
CA ASP A 399 -13.87 3.13 21.54
C ASP A 399 -13.59 1.61 21.45
N ILE A 400 -14.49 0.82 20.86
CA ILE A 400 -14.25 -0.60 20.52
C ILE A 400 -13.15 -0.70 19.46
N MET A 401 -13.29 0.06 18.37
CA MET A 401 -12.34 0.05 17.25
C MET A 401 -10.94 0.44 17.70
N ASP A 402 -10.81 1.52 18.48
CA ASP A 402 -9.53 2.04 18.99
C ASP A 402 -8.78 0.95 19.78
N GLN A 403 -9.46 0.23 20.66
CA GLN A 403 -8.85 -0.80 21.50
C GLN A 403 -8.44 -2.05 20.71
N ILE A 404 -9.27 -2.48 19.76
CA ILE A 404 -8.97 -3.63 18.91
C ILE A 404 -7.82 -3.30 17.95
N LEU A 405 -7.86 -2.13 17.30
CA LEU A 405 -6.80 -1.65 16.41
C LEU A 405 -5.46 -1.47 17.13
N ALA A 406 -5.47 -1.01 18.38
CA ALA A 406 -4.26 -0.94 19.20
C ALA A 406 -3.65 -2.33 19.45
N SER A 407 -4.50 -3.33 19.72
CA SER A 407 -4.05 -4.71 19.93
C SER A 407 -3.47 -5.32 18.66
N ILE A 408 -4.11 -5.08 17.52
CA ILE A 408 -3.60 -5.49 16.19
C ILE A 408 -2.28 -4.78 15.86
N GLY A 409 -2.18 -3.48 16.14
CA GLY A 409 -0.94 -2.73 15.95
C GLY A 409 0.23 -3.32 16.73
N ASN A 410 -0.02 -3.79 17.97
CA ASN A 410 0.98 -4.49 18.77
C ASN A 410 1.34 -5.87 18.20
N LEU A 411 0.36 -6.67 17.79
CA LEU A 411 0.58 -7.95 17.08
C LEU A 411 1.49 -7.75 15.88
N ILE A 412 1.15 -6.78 15.02
CA ILE A 412 1.90 -6.38 13.84
C ILE A 412 3.35 -6.03 14.19
N LYS A 413 3.54 -5.15 15.18
CA LYS A 413 4.86 -4.70 15.62
C LYS A 413 5.73 -5.86 16.07
N ASN A 414 5.16 -6.80 16.82
CA ASN A 414 5.89 -7.93 17.36
C ASN A 414 6.13 -9.03 16.32
N ILE A 415 5.20 -9.26 15.40
CA ILE A 415 5.45 -10.12 14.22
C ILE A 415 6.65 -9.57 13.45
N ASN A 416 6.70 -8.26 13.19
CA ASN A 416 7.85 -7.66 12.49
C ASN A 416 9.17 -7.92 13.24
N TYR A 417 9.17 -7.73 14.56
CA TYR A 417 10.35 -8.00 15.39
C TYR A 417 10.80 -9.47 15.30
N GLU A 418 9.87 -10.42 15.36
CA GLU A 418 10.20 -11.85 15.24
C GLU A 418 10.69 -12.22 13.83
N LEU A 419 10.20 -11.53 12.80
CA LEU A 419 10.64 -11.74 11.41
C LEU A 419 12.03 -11.14 11.15
N ASP A 420 12.40 -10.04 11.82
CA ASP A 420 13.67 -9.31 11.59
C ASP A 420 14.92 -10.19 11.71
N GLU A 421 14.86 -11.28 12.49
CA GLU A 421 15.97 -12.20 12.69
C GLU A 421 16.05 -13.34 11.65
N ILE A 422 15.07 -13.45 10.75
CA ILE A 422 15.05 -14.46 9.69
C ILE A 422 16.06 -14.06 8.61
N LYS A 423 16.94 -14.99 8.25
CA LYS A 423 17.95 -14.76 7.22
C LYS A 423 17.49 -15.24 5.86
N VAL A 424 17.42 -14.35 4.88
CA VAL A 424 17.10 -14.66 3.49
C VAL A 424 18.36 -14.52 2.65
N LYS A 425 18.40 -15.22 1.50
CA LYS A 425 19.48 -15.02 0.53
C LYS A 425 19.22 -13.70 -0.21
N GLY A 426 20.07 -12.69 -0.02
CA GLY A 426 19.95 -11.40 -0.68
C GLY A 426 20.29 -11.46 -2.18
N PHE A 427 20.12 -10.33 -2.87
CA PHE A 427 20.34 -10.21 -4.32
C PHE A 427 21.80 -10.44 -4.76
N THR A 428 22.76 -10.31 -3.85
CA THR A 428 24.18 -10.61 -4.04
C THR A 428 24.52 -12.09 -3.80
N GLY A 429 23.58 -12.89 -3.27
CA GLY A 429 23.78 -14.27 -2.86
C GLY A 429 24.26 -14.44 -1.42
N THR A 430 24.46 -13.35 -0.66
CA THR A 430 24.79 -13.39 0.78
C THR A 430 23.54 -13.56 1.63
N TYR A 431 23.68 -14.23 2.78
CA TYR A 431 22.57 -14.38 3.73
C TYR A 431 22.45 -13.13 4.61
N GLU A 432 21.30 -12.49 4.55
CA GLU A 432 21.02 -11.23 5.23
C GLU A 432 19.68 -11.30 5.96
N ASN A 433 19.55 -10.53 7.03
CA ASN A 433 18.30 -10.43 7.75
C ASN A 433 17.21 -9.87 6.83
N ILE A 434 15.97 -10.34 6.96
CA ILE A 434 14.83 -9.85 6.17
C ILE A 434 14.62 -8.33 6.38
N SER A 435 15.05 -7.80 7.52
CA SER A 435 15.09 -6.37 7.83
C SER A 435 15.99 -5.55 6.91
N PHE A 436 16.85 -6.16 6.07
CA PHE A 436 17.52 -5.47 4.98
C PHE A 436 16.53 -4.76 4.04
N PHE A 437 15.37 -5.39 3.77
CA PHE A 437 14.28 -4.80 2.98
C PHE A 437 13.44 -3.77 3.75
N ASN A 438 13.61 -3.71 5.08
CA ASN A 438 12.91 -2.78 5.98
C ASN A 438 13.88 -1.79 6.65
N ARG A 439 15.12 -1.66 6.14
CA ARG A 439 16.03 -0.59 6.58
C ARG A 439 15.27 0.72 6.41
N LYS A 440 15.53 1.70 7.28
CA LYS A 440 15.12 3.11 7.09
C LYS A 440 15.75 3.60 5.78
N SER A 441 15.21 3.18 4.64
CA SER A 441 15.58 3.73 3.36
C SER A 441 14.98 5.12 3.35
N SER A 442 15.80 6.11 3.00
CA SER A 442 15.39 7.51 2.90
C SER A 442 14.51 7.76 1.68
N VAL A 443 14.06 6.70 1.01
CA VAL A 443 13.51 6.72 -0.34
C VAL A 443 12.00 6.49 -0.28
N LYS A 444 11.25 7.57 -0.46
CA LYS A 444 9.78 7.63 -0.45
C LYS A 444 9.15 6.50 -1.29
N TYR A 445 9.64 6.30 -2.53
CA TYR A 445 9.00 5.38 -3.48
C TYR A 445 9.45 3.91 -3.40
N GLU A 446 10.56 3.59 -2.71
CA GLU A 446 11.08 2.21 -2.62
C GLU A 446 10.11 1.26 -1.92
N LYS A 447 9.37 1.74 -0.91
CA LYS A 447 8.34 0.96 -0.21
C LYS A 447 7.16 0.56 -1.12
N SER A 448 6.94 1.29 -2.21
CA SER A 448 5.82 1.08 -3.15
C SER A 448 6.19 0.27 -4.41
N LEU A 449 7.48 0.19 -4.73
CA LEU A 449 8.06 -0.58 -5.83
C LEU A 449 8.07 -2.13 -5.74
N PRO A 450 7.90 -2.81 -4.57
CA PRO A 450 8.07 -4.26 -4.47
C PRO A 450 7.05 -5.11 -5.26
N THR A 451 5.93 -4.53 -5.68
CA THR A 451 4.79 -5.27 -6.29
C THR A 451 4.73 -5.12 -7.82
N VAL A 452 5.28 -4.04 -8.39
CA VAL A 452 5.14 -3.75 -9.84
C VAL A 452 6.21 -4.45 -10.67
N LEU A 453 7.35 -4.79 -10.06
CA LEU A 453 8.54 -5.29 -10.75
C LEU A 453 8.69 -6.82 -10.80
N GLY A 454 7.75 -7.60 -10.26
CA GLY A 454 7.95 -9.06 -10.14
C GLY A 454 6.74 -9.98 -9.97
N VAL A 455 5.50 -9.52 -10.21
CA VAL A 455 4.31 -10.33 -9.87
C VAL A 455 3.43 -10.62 -11.10
N SER A 456 3.86 -11.52 -11.97
CA SER A 456 2.94 -12.35 -12.79
C SER A 456 3.53 -13.67 -13.33
N SER A 457 4.83 -13.95 -13.17
CA SER A 457 5.48 -15.12 -13.79
C SER A 457 6.32 -16.00 -12.84
N GLY A 458 5.81 -16.38 -11.66
CA GLY A 458 6.30 -17.58 -10.95
C GLY A 458 7.82 -17.69 -10.68
N LEU A 459 8.51 -16.57 -10.45
CA LEU A 459 9.96 -16.53 -10.25
C LEU A 459 10.33 -16.99 -8.82
N ILE A 460 10.81 -18.23 -8.73
CA ILE A 460 11.21 -18.91 -7.50
C ILE A 460 12.64 -18.49 -7.14
N GLY A 461 12.78 -17.53 -6.23
CA GLY A 461 14.02 -17.10 -5.57
C GLY A 461 13.69 -16.16 -4.43
N ALA A 462 14.63 -15.72 -3.60
CA ALA A 462 14.34 -14.90 -2.41
C ALA A 462 13.60 -13.57 -2.70
N ALA A 463 13.75 -13.02 -3.90
CA ALA A 463 12.92 -11.90 -4.39
C ALA A 463 11.44 -12.30 -4.61
N GLY A 464 11.15 -13.56 -4.94
CA GLY A 464 9.80 -14.15 -5.06
C GLY A 464 9.23 -14.66 -3.72
N ALA A 465 10.06 -15.30 -2.89
CA ALA A 465 9.67 -15.82 -1.58
C ALA A 465 9.20 -14.72 -0.61
N VAL A 466 9.84 -13.54 -0.72
CA VAL A 466 9.55 -12.35 0.07
C VAL A 466 8.55 -11.42 -0.63
N SER A 467 8.42 -11.43 -1.97
CA SER A 467 7.43 -10.58 -2.68
C SER A 467 6.01 -11.12 -2.70
N VAL A 468 5.81 -12.46 -2.66
CA VAL A 468 4.46 -13.02 -2.50
C VAL A 468 3.88 -12.66 -1.11
N LEU A 469 4.76 -12.33 -0.15
CA LEU A 469 4.40 -11.91 1.20
C LEU A 469 4.86 -10.48 1.55
N GLY A 470 5.33 -9.71 0.55
CA GLY A 470 5.93 -8.37 0.64
C GLY A 470 6.83 -8.05 1.86
N GLY A 471 7.63 -8.98 2.38
CA GLY A 471 8.42 -8.76 3.61
C GLY A 471 7.56 -8.53 4.86
N PRO A 472 8.13 -8.07 5.99
CA PRO A 472 7.36 -7.78 7.19
C PRO A 472 6.18 -6.84 6.89
N ALA A 473 6.40 -5.81 6.06
CA ALA A 473 5.38 -4.86 5.61
C ALA A 473 4.29 -5.46 4.71
N GLY A 474 4.61 -6.45 3.87
CA GLY A 474 3.64 -7.13 3.00
C GLY A 474 2.77 -8.12 3.74
N ILE A 475 3.26 -8.70 4.83
CA ILE A 475 2.43 -9.41 5.78
C ILE A 475 1.39 -8.43 6.36
N LEU A 476 1.76 -7.19 6.71
CA LEU A 476 0.82 -6.16 7.21
C LEU A 476 -0.21 -5.70 6.18
N VAL A 477 0.23 -5.55 4.93
CA VAL A 477 -0.61 -5.10 3.82
C VAL A 477 -1.56 -6.20 3.36
N GLY A 478 -1.08 -7.44 3.25
CA GLY A 478 -1.90 -8.62 2.98
C GLY A 478 -2.88 -8.90 4.12
N MET A 479 -2.48 -8.58 5.34
CA MET A 479 -3.29 -8.71 6.54
C MET A 479 -4.60 -7.90 6.47
N GLY A 480 -4.68 -6.70 5.87
CA GLY A 480 -5.95 -5.97 5.67
C GLY A 480 -6.86 -5.76 6.91
N ILE A 481 -6.41 -6.15 8.10
CA ILE A 481 -7.22 -6.33 9.31
C ILE A 481 -7.71 -4.96 9.76
N SER A 482 -6.78 -4.02 9.89
CA SER A 482 -7.05 -2.66 10.35
C SER A 482 -7.96 -1.87 9.39
N LEU A 483 -7.91 -2.22 8.10
CA LEU A 483 -8.74 -1.64 7.06
C LEU A 483 -10.17 -2.15 7.14
N ALA A 484 -10.37 -3.47 7.15
CA ALA A 484 -11.68 -4.08 7.31
C ALA A 484 -12.38 -3.52 8.55
N PHE A 485 -11.64 -3.41 9.65
CA PHE A 485 -12.10 -2.79 10.87
C PHE A 485 -12.55 -1.32 10.74
N SER A 486 -11.68 -0.45 10.22
CA SER A 486 -12.05 0.94 10.03
C SER A 486 -13.30 1.11 9.15
N LEU A 487 -13.50 0.19 8.20
CA LEU A 487 -14.63 0.18 7.28
C LEU A 487 -15.92 -0.37 7.90
N ILE A 488 -15.85 -1.37 8.78
CA ILE A 488 -16.97 -1.85 9.61
C ILE A 488 -17.57 -0.68 10.41
N GLY A 489 -16.72 0.17 11.00
CA GLY A 489 -17.15 1.37 11.73
C GLY A 489 -18.00 2.33 10.89
N ASN A 490 -17.62 2.56 9.63
CA ASN A 490 -18.36 3.43 8.72
C ASN A 490 -19.71 2.84 8.27
N GLN A 491 -19.78 1.53 7.97
CA GLN A 491 -21.04 0.87 7.63
C GLN A 491 -22.03 0.90 8.81
N MET A 492 -21.56 0.68 10.03
CA MET A 492 -22.39 0.76 11.24
C MET A 492 -22.93 2.16 11.47
N ARG A 493 -22.08 3.18 11.31
CA ARG A 493 -22.50 4.58 11.37
C ARG A 493 -23.69 4.86 10.45
N LYS A 494 -23.69 4.30 9.23
CA LYS A 494 -24.80 4.52 8.32
C LYS A 494 -26.08 3.76 8.69
N LYS A 495 -25.99 2.50 9.11
CA LYS A 495 -27.16 1.76 9.62
C LYS A 495 -27.84 2.52 10.77
N ILE A 496 -27.07 3.21 11.61
CA ILE A 496 -27.58 4.09 12.66
C ILE A 496 -28.23 5.38 12.08
N VAL A 497 -27.71 5.94 10.99
CA VAL A 497 -28.26 7.14 10.30
C VAL A 497 -29.55 6.85 9.52
N GLU A 498 -29.65 5.68 8.89
CA GLU A 498 -30.84 5.26 8.12
C GLU A 498 -32.06 5.01 9.03
N ASN A 499 -31.81 4.63 10.28
CA ASN A 499 -32.83 4.42 11.30
C ASN A 499 -33.26 5.76 11.95
N ARG A 500 -33.97 6.61 11.18
CA ARG A 500 -34.59 7.88 11.63
C ARG A 500 -35.87 7.67 12.45
N ALA A 501 -35.94 6.64 13.29
CA ALA A 501 -37.12 6.39 14.13
C ALA A 501 -37.10 7.26 15.40
N SER A 502 -38.26 7.78 15.78
CA SER A 502 -38.46 8.42 17.08
C SER A 502 -38.56 7.32 18.16
N TYR A 503 -37.53 7.21 18.99
CA TYR A 503 -37.44 6.11 19.97
C TYR A 503 -38.14 6.44 21.28
N THR A 504 -38.71 5.41 21.92
CA THR A 504 -39.07 5.46 23.34
C THR A 504 -38.06 4.67 24.18
N LEU A 505 -38.15 4.84 25.50
CA LEU A 505 -37.29 4.21 26.50
C LEU A 505 -37.20 2.68 26.36
N LYS A 506 -38.29 2.03 25.95
CA LYS A 506 -38.39 0.59 25.79
C LYS A 506 -37.84 0.08 24.46
N ASP A 507 -37.71 0.96 23.47
CA ASP A 507 -37.31 0.61 22.10
C ASP A 507 -35.78 0.58 21.92
N LEU A 508 -35.02 1.15 22.87
CA LEU A 508 -33.57 1.24 22.79
C LEU A 508 -32.84 -0.07 23.13
N GLU A 509 -33.37 -0.88 24.06
CA GLU A 509 -32.67 -2.09 24.52
C GLU A 509 -32.51 -3.14 23.40
N PRO A 510 -33.56 -3.49 22.61
CA PRO A 510 -33.40 -4.41 21.49
C PRO A 510 -32.41 -3.90 20.44
N MET A 511 -32.36 -2.59 20.20
CA MET A 511 -31.40 -2.01 19.25
C MET A 511 -29.95 -2.10 19.75
N ILE A 512 -29.71 -1.95 21.04
CA ILE A 512 -28.37 -2.12 21.62
C ILE A 512 -27.97 -3.61 21.55
N GLU A 513 -28.89 -4.54 21.81
CA GLU A 513 -28.64 -5.97 21.64
C GLU A 513 -28.34 -6.35 20.19
N ASP A 514 -29.10 -5.81 19.23
CA ASP A 514 -28.86 -6.01 17.80
C ASP A 514 -27.52 -5.42 17.36
N LEU A 515 -27.17 -4.22 17.84
CA LEU A 515 -25.86 -3.61 17.59
C LEU A 515 -24.72 -4.45 18.17
N GLU A 516 -24.86 -4.93 19.42
CA GLU A 516 -23.87 -5.80 20.06
C GLU A 516 -23.68 -7.11 19.29
N LYS A 517 -24.77 -7.73 18.84
CA LYS A 517 -24.74 -8.95 18.04
C LYS A 517 -24.05 -8.71 16.70
N TYR A 518 -24.44 -7.65 15.99
CA TYR A 518 -23.86 -7.27 14.72
C TYR A 518 -22.35 -7.00 14.85
N LEU A 519 -21.95 -6.21 15.86
CA LEU A 519 -20.54 -5.95 16.17
C LEU A 519 -19.76 -7.24 16.37
N LYS A 520 -20.29 -8.20 17.13
CA LYS A 520 -19.61 -9.48 17.34
C LYS A 520 -19.51 -10.29 16.07
N GLU A 521 -20.58 -10.38 15.28
CA GLU A 521 -20.57 -11.17 14.04
C GLU A 521 -19.56 -10.61 13.04
N GLU A 522 -19.56 -9.31 12.80
CA GLU A 522 -18.64 -8.65 11.86
C GLU A 522 -17.19 -8.66 12.36
N ILE A 523 -16.94 -8.18 13.59
CA ILE A 523 -15.58 -8.01 14.11
C ILE A 523 -14.90 -9.36 14.32
N LEU A 524 -15.59 -10.33 14.93
CA LEU A 524 -14.99 -11.64 15.21
C LEU A 524 -14.85 -12.46 13.92
N GLY A 525 -15.82 -12.38 13.01
CA GLY A 525 -15.75 -13.01 11.69
C GLY A 525 -14.52 -12.55 10.92
N ASP A 526 -14.29 -11.24 10.86
CA ASP A 526 -13.11 -10.67 10.21
C ASP A 526 -11.81 -11.09 10.90
N LEU A 527 -11.71 -11.03 12.23
CA LEU A 527 -10.50 -11.48 12.94
C LEU A 527 -10.17 -12.94 12.67
N MET A 528 -11.17 -13.81 12.65
CA MET A 528 -10.98 -15.23 12.40
C MET A 528 -10.53 -15.50 10.96
N ALA A 529 -11.14 -14.82 9.98
CA ALA A 529 -10.71 -14.90 8.59
C ALA A 529 -9.25 -14.42 8.45
N LYS A 530 -8.89 -13.35 9.16
CA LYS A 530 -7.55 -12.78 9.13
C LYS A 530 -6.51 -13.61 9.88
N GLN A 531 -6.88 -14.30 10.96
CA GLN A 531 -6.02 -15.30 11.59
C GLN A 531 -5.56 -16.35 10.58
N GLN A 532 -6.49 -16.85 9.76
CA GLN A 532 -6.20 -17.84 8.74
C GLN A 532 -5.26 -17.29 7.65
N GLU A 533 -5.51 -16.06 7.17
CA GLU A 533 -4.63 -15.41 6.20
C GLU A 533 -3.21 -15.22 6.73
N VAL A 534 -3.04 -14.83 8.00
CA VAL A 534 -1.73 -14.70 8.64
C VAL A 534 -1.02 -16.05 8.71
N ASP A 535 -1.73 -17.11 9.09
CA ASP A 535 -1.16 -18.45 9.18
C ASP A 535 -0.68 -18.96 7.81
N ASP A 536 -1.50 -18.77 6.77
CA ASP A 536 -1.19 -19.17 5.41
C ASP A 536 0.00 -18.39 4.84
N ALA A 537 0.06 -17.08 5.11
CA ALA A 537 1.20 -16.22 4.78
C ALA A 537 2.51 -16.75 5.42
N ILE A 538 2.52 -17.02 6.72
CA ILE A 538 3.73 -17.51 7.41
C ILE A 538 4.14 -18.91 6.90
N ARG A 539 3.18 -19.77 6.56
CA ARG A 539 3.45 -21.09 5.95
C ARG A 539 4.08 -20.96 4.56
N GLU A 540 3.58 -20.05 3.75
CA GLU A 540 4.13 -19.78 2.43
C GLU A 540 5.58 -19.27 2.53
N LEU A 541 5.86 -18.37 3.48
CA LEU A 541 7.22 -17.87 3.74
C LEU A 541 8.18 -19.03 4.01
N LYS A 542 7.75 -19.95 4.89
CA LYS A 542 8.51 -21.14 5.25
C LYS A 542 8.80 -22.00 4.03
N ASN A 543 7.77 -22.31 3.24
CA ASN A 543 7.90 -23.20 2.09
C ASN A 543 8.84 -22.62 1.03
N ASN A 544 8.72 -21.33 0.76
CA ASN A 544 9.56 -20.64 -0.22
C ASN A 544 11.02 -20.54 0.25
N LEU A 545 11.25 -20.27 1.53
CA LEU A 545 12.59 -20.31 2.12
C LEU A 545 13.22 -21.70 2.02
N GLU A 546 12.50 -22.74 2.44
CA GLU A 546 13.01 -24.13 2.37
C GLU A 546 13.38 -24.55 0.95
N LYS A 547 12.59 -24.13 -0.04
CA LYS A 547 12.88 -24.38 -1.45
C LYS A 547 14.17 -23.68 -1.89
N THR A 548 14.29 -22.39 -1.60
CA THR A 548 15.46 -21.57 -1.93
C THR A 548 16.75 -22.16 -1.35
N PHE A 549 16.73 -22.58 -0.09
CA PHE A 549 17.91 -23.17 0.55
C PHE A 549 18.29 -24.54 -0.02
N LYS A 550 17.32 -25.38 -0.42
CA LYS A 550 17.59 -26.66 -1.08
C LYS A 550 18.26 -26.46 -2.44
N GLU A 551 17.79 -25.48 -3.21
CA GLU A 551 18.40 -25.10 -4.48
C GLU A 551 19.83 -24.59 -4.27
N ASP A 552 20.07 -23.75 -3.27
CA ASP A 552 21.42 -23.26 -2.95
C ASP A 552 22.41 -24.38 -2.59
N MET A 553 22.01 -25.34 -1.74
CA MET A 553 22.87 -26.49 -1.42
C MET A 553 23.24 -27.28 -2.66
N LYS A 554 22.28 -27.53 -3.56
CA LYS A 554 22.52 -28.24 -4.83
C LYS A 554 23.51 -27.46 -5.72
N ASN A 555 23.41 -26.14 -5.75
CA ASN A 555 24.30 -25.30 -6.54
C ASN A 555 25.72 -25.25 -5.97
N ILE A 556 25.87 -25.24 -4.64
CA ILE A 556 27.17 -25.40 -3.97
C ILE A 556 27.78 -26.76 -4.34
N GLU A 557 27.01 -27.85 -4.29
CA GLU A 557 27.50 -29.19 -4.68
C GLU A 557 28.03 -29.20 -6.12
N MET A 558 27.22 -28.75 -7.08
CA MET A 558 27.62 -28.71 -8.50
C MET A 558 28.87 -27.84 -8.75
N ARG A 559 29.00 -26.73 -8.03
CA ARG A 559 30.15 -25.80 -8.16
C ARG A 559 31.47 -26.41 -7.70
N TYR A 560 31.44 -27.23 -6.66
CA TYR A 560 32.66 -27.85 -6.12
C TYR A 560 32.99 -29.19 -6.82
N GLU A 561 32.04 -29.80 -7.53
CA GLU A 561 32.28 -30.96 -8.39
C GLU A 561 32.85 -30.59 -9.77
N THR A 562 32.62 -29.35 -10.20
CA THR A 562 33.22 -28.79 -11.42
C THR A 562 34.72 -28.60 -11.23
N HIS A 563 35.52 -29.35 -12.00
CA HIS A 563 36.98 -29.28 -11.95
C HIS A 563 37.48 -28.12 -12.82
N TYR A 564 37.78 -26.99 -12.20
CA TYR A 564 38.43 -25.87 -12.86
C TYR A 564 39.94 -26.11 -12.97
N ASN A 565 40.52 -25.79 -14.13
CA ASN A 565 41.95 -25.95 -14.44
C ASN A 565 42.59 -24.60 -14.80
N GLU A 566 43.87 -24.58 -15.16
CA GLU A 566 44.58 -23.33 -15.54
C GLU A 566 43.95 -22.59 -16.72
N GLU A 567 43.32 -23.28 -17.67
CA GLU A 567 42.60 -22.64 -18.80
C GLU A 567 41.35 -21.88 -18.30
N HIS A 568 40.64 -22.42 -17.30
CA HIS A 568 39.50 -21.72 -16.69
C HIS A 568 39.95 -20.49 -15.90
N VAL A 569 41.14 -20.49 -15.30
CA VAL A 569 41.67 -19.31 -14.60
C VAL A 569 41.89 -18.15 -15.57
N GLN A 570 42.37 -18.43 -16.79
CA GLN A 570 42.53 -17.41 -17.83
C GLN A 570 41.18 -16.86 -18.28
N GLU A 571 40.19 -17.73 -18.48
CA GLU A 571 38.81 -17.34 -18.81
C GLU A 571 38.19 -16.43 -17.73
N PHE A 572 38.41 -16.74 -16.45
CA PHE A 572 37.96 -15.91 -15.33
C PHE A 572 38.66 -14.54 -15.28
N GLU A 573 39.92 -14.45 -15.68
CA GLU A 573 40.63 -13.17 -15.78
C GLU A 573 40.13 -12.30 -16.94
N GLU A 574 39.76 -12.92 -18.06
CA GLU A 574 39.09 -12.24 -19.16
C GLU A 574 37.72 -11.71 -18.75
N ASP A 575 36.92 -12.52 -18.04
CA ASP A 575 35.62 -12.10 -17.52
C ASP A 575 35.73 -10.98 -16.47
N LEU A 576 36.74 -11.03 -15.59
CA LEU A 576 37.03 -9.91 -14.68
C LEU A 576 37.42 -8.64 -15.42
N LYS A 577 38.11 -8.75 -16.54
CA LYS A 577 38.46 -7.61 -17.38
C LYS A 577 37.20 -7.01 -18.02
N ILE A 578 36.33 -7.84 -18.59
CA ILE A 578 35.02 -7.43 -19.11
C ILE A 578 34.21 -6.73 -18.01
N LEU A 579 34.15 -7.31 -16.81
CA LEU A 579 33.44 -6.72 -15.67
C LEU A 579 34.00 -5.36 -15.26
N ARG A 580 35.33 -5.19 -15.23
CA ARG A 580 35.97 -3.90 -14.93
C ARG A 580 35.64 -2.85 -15.99
N ASP A 581 35.63 -3.24 -17.26
CA ASP A 581 35.25 -2.34 -18.36
C ASP A 581 33.79 -1.89 -18.22
N LEU A 582 32.87 -2.80 -17.88
CA LEU A 582 31.46 -2.49 -17.61
C LEU A 582 31.28 -1.56 -16.40
N ILE A 583 32.03 -1.78 -15.32
CA ILE A 583 32.02 -0.91 -14.13
C ILE A 583 32.55 0.49 -14.48
N GLN A 584 33.57 0.59 -15.34
CA GLN A 584 34.13 1.87 -15.77
C GLN A 584 33.13 2.67 -16.62
N ILE A 585 32.40 2.01 -17.53
CA ILE A 585 31.29 2.62 -18.29
C ILE A 585 30.22 3.20 -17.35
N CYS A 586 30.00 2.60 -16.18
CA CYS A 586 29.06 3.12 -15.18
C CYS A 586 29.58 4.33 -14.41
N LYS A 587 30.90 4.51 -14.28
CA LYS A 587 31.56 5.59 -13.52
C LYS A 587 31.89 6.83 -14.36
N GLU A 588 32.05 6.67 -15.67
CA GLU A 588 32.30 7.79 -16.58
C GLU A 588 30.98 8.44 -17.00
N LYS A 589 30.65 9.59 -16.39
CA LYS A 589 29.46 10.47 -16.51
C LYS A 589 28.44 10.30 -15.38
#